data_AF-A0A4R4KUQ0-F1
#
_entry.id   AF-A0A4R4KUQ0-F1
#
_cell.length_a   1.000
_cell.length_b   1.000
_cell.length_c   1.000
_cell.angle_alpha   90.00
_cell.angle_beta   90.00
_cell.angle_gamma   90.00
#
_symmetry.space_group_name_H-M   'P 1'
#
loop_
_entity.id
_entity.type
_entity.pdbx_description
1 polymer ?
#
loop_
_entity_poly.entity_id
_entity_poly.type
_entity_poly.pdbx_seq_one_letter_code
_entity_poly.pdbx_strand_id
1 'polypeptide(L)'
;GQMAARSAQILGAERVIVIDRLPQRLATAAARLGVETINYADTDVLEALREMTAGRGPDACIEAVGMEAHDVGPGYAYDRVKQSARLTLDRPTSVRQAIMACRKGGTVSIVGVYAGLVDKFPLGAAMNKALVLRMGQMHAQRYIPMLLDRLAAGEIDPGYLATHPLALEDGVRGYELFEKKRDGCLRSVLHPAR
;
A
#
# COMPACT_ATOMS: atom_id res chain seq x y z
N GLY A 1 -1.46 -3.16 0.27
CA GLY A 1 -2.42 -2.50 -0.64
C GLY A 1 -3.77 -3.20 -0.66
N GLN A 2 -3.94 -4.24 -1.48
CA GLN A 2 -5.27 -4.82 -1.78
C GLN A 2 -6.06 -5.33 -0.56
N MET A 3 -5.42 -5.96 0.42
CA MET A 3 -6.11 -6.37 1.65
C MET A 3 -6.57 -5.18 2.50
N ALA A 4 -5.84 -4.06 2.48
CA ALA A 4 -6.30 -2.84 3.14
C ALA A 4 -7.53 -2.24 2.44
N ALA A 5 -7.56 -2.28 1.11
CA ALA A 5 -8.72 -1.88 0.32
C ALA A 5 -9.95 -2.75 0.64
N ARG A 6 -9.78 -4.09 0.69
CA ARG A 6 -10.87 -5.01 1.07
C ARG A 6 -11.35 -4.77 2.50
N SER A 7 -10.44 -4.56 3.45
CA SER A 7 -10.80 -4.22 4.83
C SER A 7 -11.57 -2.90 4.91
N ALA A 8 -11.19 -1.87 4.13
CA ALA A 8 -11.93 -0.61 4.09
C ALA A 8 -13.38 -0.81 3.61
N GLN A 9 -13.59 -1.62 2.57
CA GLN A 9 -14.93 -1.97 2.09
C GLN A 9 -15.76 -2.70 3.16
N ILE A 10 -15.16 -3.68 3.84
CA ILE A 10 -15.83 -4.44 4.93
C ILE A 10 -16.21 -3.52 6.09
N LEU A 11 -15.40 -2.49 6.35
CA LEU A 11 -15.66 -1.48 7.38
C LEU A 11 -16.63 -0.38 6.90
N GLY A 12 -17.21 -0.50 5.71
CA GLY A 12 -18.26 0.39 5.20
C GLY A 12 -17.75 1.62 4.43
N ALA A 13 -16.53 1.60 3.90
CA ALA A 13 -16.06 2.66 3.01
C ALA A 13 -16.89 2.67 1.72
N GLU A 14 -17.52 3.81 1.42
CA GLU A 14 -18.34 4.01 0.22
C GLU A 14 -17.50 3.96 -1.08
N ARG A 15 -16.32 4.58 -1.04
CA ARG A 15 -15.37 4.64 -2.16
C ARG A 15 -13.98 4.27 -1.67
N VAL A 16 -13.27 3.49 -2.48
CA VAL A 16 -11.89 3.09 -2.21
C VAL A 16 -11.06 3.31 -3.48
N ILE A 17 -9.95 4.03 -3.33
CA ILE A 17 -9.03 4.36 -4.42
C ILE A 17 -7.68 3.69 -4.12
N VAL A 18 -7.21 2.85 -5.05
CA VAL A 18 -5.92 2.15 -4.96
C VAL A 18 -4.90 2.82 -5.88
N ILE A 19 -3.72 3.09 -5.34
CA ILE A 19 -2.67 3.84 -6.04
C ILE A 19 -1.41 2.97 -6.11
N ASP A 20 -0.92 2.71 -7.31
CA ASP A 20 0.29 1.93 -7.61
C ASP A 20 0.85 2.42 -8.97
N ARG A 21 2.00 1.91 -9.41
CA ARG A 21 2.54 2.15 -10.76
C ARG A 21 2.41 0.97 -11.70
N LEU A 22 2.08 -0.20 -11.17
CA LEU A 22 2.08 -1.45 -11.94
C LEU A 22 0.69 -1.72 -12.50
N PRO A 23 0.47 -1.60 -13.82
CA PRO A 23 -0.86 -1.73 -14.40
C PRO A 23 -1.53 -3.06 -14.08
N GLN A 24 -0.78 -4.17 -14.01
CA GLN A 24 -1.35 -5.48 -13.66
C GLN A 24 -1.89 -5.52 -12.22
N ARG A 25 -1.23 -4.83 -11.28
CA ARG A 25 -1.69 -4.77 -9.88
C ARG A 25 -2.96 -3.91 -9.76
N LEU A 26 -3.01 -2.80 -10.48
CA LEU A 26 -4.18 -1.93 -10.55
C LEU A 26 -5.36 -2.67 -11.20
N ALA A 27 -5.14 -3.30 -12.36
CA ALA A 27 -6.17 -4.08 -13.05
C ALA A 27 -6.72 -5.21 -12.16
N THR A 28 -5.85 -5.91 -11.41
CA THR A 28 -6.29 -6.92 -10.45
C THR A 28 -7.13 -6.31 -9.33
N ALA A 29 -6.70 -5.19 -8.74
CA ALA A 29 -7.44 -4.53 -7.68
C ALA A 29 -8.84 -4.11 -8.16
N ALA A 30 -8.91 -3.45 -9.32
CA ALA A 30 -10.18 -3.04 -9.93
C ALA A 30 -11.08 -4.25 -10.21
N ALA A 31 -10.57 -5.31 -10.84
CA ALA A 31 -11.37 -6.48 -11.21
C ALA A 31 -11.83 -7.33 -10.01
N ARG A 32 -10.98 -7.48 -8.98
CA ARG A 32 -11.27 -8.36 -7.83
C ARG A 32 -12.02 -7.65 -6.72
N LEU A 33 -11.81 -6.35 -6.55
CA LEU A 33 -12.37 -5.57 -5.44
C LEU A 33 -13.39 -4.52 -5.90
N GLY A 34 -13.48 -4.20 -7.20
CA GLY A 34 -14.37 -3.13 -7.68
C GLY A 34 -13.93 -1.74 -7.21
N VAL A 35 -12.63 -1.53 -7.01
CA VAL A 35 -12.07 -0.26 -6.52
C VAL A 35 -11.61 0.63 -7.66
N GLU A 36 -11.64 1.94 -7.44
CA GLU A 36 -11.05 2.92 -8.34
C GLU A 36 -9.52 2.83 -8.26
N THR A 37 -8.82 3.12 -9.36
CA THR A 37 -7.36 2.99 -9.41
C THR A 37 -6.68 4.20 -10.04
N ILE A 38 -5.53 4.60 -9.47
CA ILE A 38 -4.67 5.66 -10.03
C ILE A 38 -3.29 5.05 -10.33
N ASN A 39 -2.80 5.27 -11.56
CA ASN A 39 -1.42 5.01 -11.92
C ASN A 39 -0.58 6.27 -11.72
N TYR A 40 0.26 6.29 -10.69
CA TYR A 40 1.10 7.47 -10.40
C TYR A 40 2.26 7.67 -11.39
N ALA A 41 2.50 6.72 -12.31
CA ALA A 41 3.45 6.92 -13.41
C ALA A 41 2.89 7.84 -14.50
N ASP A 42 1.57 7.95 -14.61
CA ASP A 42 0.89 8.64 -15.71
C ASP A 42 0.17 9.92 -15.25
N THR A 43 0.04 10.16 -13.94
CA THR A 43 -0.80 11.24 -13.39
C THR A 43 -0.30 11.72 -12.03
N ASP A 44 -0.46 13.01 -11.75
CA ASP A 44 -0.24 13.58 -10.41
C ASP A 44 -1.32 13.10 -9.44
N VAL A 45 -0.89 12.35 -8.43
CA VAL A 45 -1.79 11.74 -7.44
C VAL A 45 -2.56 12.79 -6.63
N LEU A 46 -1.95 13.91 -6.27
CA LEU A 46 -2.60 14.92 -5.43
C LEU A 46 -3.65 15.69 -6.21
N GLU A 47 -3.38 15.99 -7.47
CA GLU A 47 -4.33 16.62 -8.38
C GLU A 47 -5.51 15.68 -8.65
N ALA A 48 -5.24 14.44 -9.04
CA ALA A 48 -6.28 13.44 -9.30
C ALA A 48 -7.17 13.22 -8.06
N LEU A 49 -6.57 13.06 -6.87
CA LEU A 49 -7.35 12.89 -5.64
C LEU A 49 -8.17 14.13 -5.31
N ARG A 50 -7.68 15.34 -5.57
CA ARG A 50 -8.46 16.57 -5.38
C ARG A 50 -9.66 16.59 -6.32
N GLU A 51 -9.48 16.31 -7.60
CA GLU A 51 -10.57 16.25 -8.57
C GLU A 51 -11.62 15.20 -8.17
N MET A 52 -11.18 13.97 -7.89
CA MET A 52 -12.06 12.85 -7.50
C MET A 52 -12.82 13.08 -6.19
N THR A 53 -12.40 14.03 -5.36
CA THR A 53 -12.96 14.32 -4.03
C THR A 53 -13.47 15.76 -3.89
N ALA A 54 -13.75 16.45 -5.00
CA ALA A 54 -14.26 17.83 -5.01
C ALA A 54 -13.40 18.81 -4.18
N GLY A 55 -12.08 18.65 -4.27
CA GLY A 55 -11.06 19.47 -3.60
C GLY A 55 -10.83 19.14 -2.12
N ARG A 56 -11.58 18.19 -1.53
CA ARG A 56 -11.51 17.91 -0.08
C ARG A 56 -10.34 17.00 0.30
N GLY A 57 -10.02 16.02 -0.54
CA GLY A 57 -9.15 14.90 -0.23
C GLY A 57 -9.88 13.72 0.41
N PRO A 58 -9.29 12.51 0.43
CA PRO A 58 -9.90 11.33 1.06
C PRO A 58 -10.09 11.50 2.58
N ASP A 59 -11.15 10.91 3.14
CA ASP A 59 -11.44 10.85 4.58
C ASP A 59 -10.35 10.12 5.38
N ALA A 60 -9.84 9.03 4.79
CA ALA A 60 -8.77 8.23 5.34
C ALA A 60 -7.77 7.84 4.23
N CYS A 61 -6.49 7.85 4.57
CA CYS A 61 -5.42 7.37 3.70
C CYS A 61 -4.67 6.22 4.38
N ILE A 62 -4.41 5.13 3.66
CA ILE A 62 -3.61 4.00 4.16
C ILE A 62 -2.32 3.93 3.35
N GLU A 63 -1.21 4.25 4.00
CA GLU A 63 0.13 4.05 3.44
C GLU A 63 0.52 2.59 3.65
N ALA A 64 0.68 1.86 2.53
CA ALA A 64 0.95 0.43 2.51
C ALA A 64 2.11 0.05 1.58
N VAL A 65 3.12 0.93 1.48
CA VAL A 65 4.31 0.75 0.63
C VAL A 65 5.57 0.63 1.51
N GLY A 66 5.84 1.60 2.39
CA GLY A 66 7.02 1.60 3.27
C GLY A 66 8.34 1.87 2.55
N MET A 67 9.42 1.20 3.00
CA MET A 67 10.82 1.39 2.58
C MET A 67 11.07 1.42 1.06
N GLU A 68 10.21 0.78 0.26
CA GLU A 68 10.38 0.63 -1.18
C GLU A 68 9.54 1.60 -2.03
N ALA A 69 9.08 2.73 -1.46
CA ALA A 69 8.36 3.71 -2.25
C ALA A 69 9.19 4.12 -3.49
N HIS A 70 8.58 4.03 -4.67
CA HIS A 70 9.19 4.50 -5.89
C HIS A 70 8.44 5.73 -6.38
N ASP A 71 9.19 6.69 -6.89
CA ASP A 71 8.69 7.94 -7.44
C ASP A 71 9.41 8.18 -8.78
N VAL A 72 8.88 9.04 -9.64
CA VAL A 72 9.46 9.41 -10.95
C VAL A 72 10.00 10.84 -10.99
N GLY A 73 9.88 11.60 -9.89
CA GLY A 73 10.36 12.99 -9.80
C GLY A 73 11.83 13.18 -9.35
N PRO A 74 12.36 14.41 -9.35
CA PRO A 74 13.72 14.71 -8.88
C PRO A 74 13.98 14.32 -7.41
N GLY A 75 12.94 14.23 -6.59
CA GLY A 75 13.01 13.68 -5.23
C GLY A 75 13.42 12.19 -5.20
N TYR A 76 13.04 11.41 -6.21
CA TYR A 76 13.42 10.01 -6.35
C TYR A 76 14.93 9.82 -6.53
N ALA A 77 15.54 10.63 -7.41
CA ALA A 77 16.98 10.58 -7.65
C ALA A 77 17.75 10.93 -6.37
N TYR A 78 17.29 11.95 -5.64
CA TYR A 78 17.88 12.37 -4.36
C TYR A 78 17.78 11.28 -3.28
N ASP A 79 16.59 10.71 -3.08
CA ASP A 79 16.37 9.67 -2.07
C ASP A 79 17.13 8.36 -2.43
N ARG A 80 17.25 8.03 -3.72
CA ARG A 80 18.05 6.90 -4.21
C ARG A 80 19.55 7.10 -3.97
N VAL A 81 20.05 8.31 -4.21
CA VAL A 81 21.47 8.65 -3.95
C VAL A 81 21.79 8.51 -2.47
N LYS A 82 20.95 9.06 -1.58
CA LYS A 82 21.13 8.90 -0.13
C LYS A 82 21.05 7.44 0.31
N GLN A 83 20.13 6.65 -0.23
CA GLN A 83 20.02 5.23 0.08
C GLN A 83 21.26 4.44 -0.38
N SER A 84 21.75 4.71 -1.60
CA SER A 84 22.99 4.09 -2.09
C SER A 84 24.24 4.52 -1.31
N ALA A 85 24.22 5.72 -0.73
CA ALA A 85 25.26 6.24 0.15
C ALA A 85 25.09 5.81 1.63
N ARG A 86 24.10 4.97 1.95
CA ARG A 86 23.72 4.55 3.32
C ARG A 86 23.36 5.71 4.27
N LEU A 87 22.98 6.87 3.73
CA LEU A 87 22.62 8.05 4.52
C LEU A 87 21.15 8.03 4.98
N THR A 88 20.28 7.27 4.31
CA THR A 88 18.87 7.04 4.72
C THR A 88 18.38 5.68 4.21
N LEU A 89 17.73 4.88 5.06
CA LEU A 89 17.20 3.55 4.68
C LEU A 89 15.82 3.63 4.00
N ASP A 90 15.04 4.67 4.32
CA ASP A 90 13.62 4.77 3.98
C ASP A 90 13.34 5.74 2.82
N ARG A 91 12.28 5.44 2.05
CA ARG A 91 11.72 6.34 1.02
C ARG A 91 10.32 6.81 1.42
N PRO A 92 10.17 8.06 1.90
CA PRO A 92 8.91 8.51 2.50
C PRO A 92 7.94 9.19 1.54
N THR A 93 8.11 9.07 0.21
CA THR A 93 7.23 9.73 -0.76
C THR A 93 5.76 9.33 -0.55
N SER A 94 5.48 8.04 -0.35
CA SER A 94 4.11 7.54 -0.17
C SER A 94 3.45 8.13 1.09
N VAL A 95 4.16 8.15 2.22
CA VAL A 95 3.63 8.75 3.47
C VAL A 95 3.46 10.27 3.35
N ARG A 96 4.39 10.97 2.68
CA ARG A 96 4.26 12.40 2.42
C ARG A 96 3.01 12.68 1.58
N GLN A 97 2.81 11.94 0.49
CA GLN A 97 1.61 12.08 -0.33
C GLN A 97 0.34 11.73 0.43
N ALA A 98 0.32 10.68 1.26
CA ALA A 98 -0.84 10.35 2.09
C ALA A 98 -1.23 11.51 3.04
N ILE A 99 -0.25 12.15 3.69
CA ILE A 99 -0.49 13.33 4.56
C ILE A 99 -0.97 14.53 3.73
N MET A 100 -0.39 14.76 2.56
CA MET A 100 -0.76 15.87 1.68
C MET A 100 -2.13 15.67 0.99
N ALA A 101 -2.54 14.43 0.75
CA ALA A 101 -3.82 14.07 0.13
C ALA A 101 -4.98 14.05 1.14
N CYS A 102 -4.74 13.52 2.34
CA CYS A 102 -5.80 13.35 3.35
C CYS A 102 -6.49 14.68 3.68
N ARG A 103 -7.81 14.65 3.81
CA ARG A 103 -8.59 15.85 4.16
C ARG A 103 -8.28 16.34 5.56
N LYS A 104 -8.66 17.59 5.84
CA LYS A 104 -8.66 18.12 7.22
C LYS A 104 -9.54 17.27 8.14
N GLY A 105 -9.06 16.98 9.35
CA GLY A 105 -9.69 16.11 10.33
C GLY A 105 -9.76 14.64 9.90
N GLY A 106 -8.98 14.23 8.90
CA GLY A 106 -8.92 12.85 8.41
C GLY A 106 -7.91 11.98 9.15
N THR A 107 -7.84 10.71 8.76
CA THR A 107 -6.91 9.73 9.36
C THR A 107 -5.89 9.23 8.35
N VAL A 108 -4.61 9.23 8.70
CA VAL A 108 -3.56 8.56 7.94
C VAL A 108 -3.08 7.35 8.74
N SER A 109 -3.30 6.15 8.21
CA SER A 109 -2.78 4.91 8.75
C SER A 109 -1.53 4.49 7.99
N ILE A 110 -0.43 4.28 8.70
CA ILE A 110 0.85 3.86 8.15
C ILE A 110 1.08 2.40 8.55
N VAL A 111 0.94 1.50 7.59
CA VAL A 111 1.20 0.07 7.75
C VAL A 111 2.42 -0.38 6.95
N GLY A 112 2.93 0.45 6.04
CA GLY A 112 4.23 0.25 5.41
C GLY A 112 5.34 0.24 6.46
N VAL A 113 6.35 -0.59 6.23
CA VAL A 113 7.51 -0.71 7.13
C VAL A 113 8.44 0.49 6.89
N TYR A 114 8.85 1.13 7.98
CA TYR A 114 9.92 2.13 8.03
C TYR A 114 10.91 1.68 9.10
N ALA A 115 12.19 1.59 8.76
CA ALA A 115 13.21 1.00 9.63
C ALA A 115 14.06 2.03 10.39
N GLY A 116 14.13 3.27 9.90
CA GLY A 116 14.98 4.31 10.45
C GLY A 116 14.29 5.67 10.57
N LEU A 117 15.12 6.70 10.60
CA LEU A 117 14.66 8.09 10.63
C LEU A 117 14.26 8.53 9.23
N VAL A 118 13.13 9.23 9.15
CA VAL A 118 12.56 9.77 7.92
C VAL A 118 12.76 11.28 7.87
N ASP A 119 13.46 11.75 6.84
CA ASP A 119 13.64 13.19 6.56
C ASP A 119 12.35 13.84 6.02
N LYS A 120 12.24 15.17 6.17
CA LYS A 120 11.15 16.01 5.62
C LYS A 120 9.76 15.42 5.87
N PHE A 121 9.54 14.88 7.06
CA PHE A 121 8.22 14.48 7.50
C PHE A 121 7.32 15.71 7.56
N PRO A 122 6.16 15.75 6.89
CA PRO A 122 5.36 16.96 6.71
C PRO A 122 4.53 17.25 7.97
N LEU A 123 5.20 17.42 9.11
CA LEU A 123 4.60 17.63 10.43
C LEU A 123 3.69 18.87 10.43
N GLY A 124 4.13 19.95 9.77
CA GLY A 124 3.33 21.17 9.64
C GLY A 124 2.01 20.91 8.91
N ALA A 125 2.00 20.12 7.84
CA ALA A 125 0.77 19.77 7.13
C ALA A 125 -0.13 18.87 7.97
N ALA A 126 0.44 17.88 8.67
CA ALA A 126 -0.31 16.99 9.56
C ALA A 126 -1.00 17.78 10.70
N MET A 127 -0.26 18.71 11.33
CA MET A 127 -0.79 19.55 12.40
C MET A 127 -1.88 20.51 11.89
N ASN A 128 -1.63 21.27 10.83
CA ASN A 128 -2.60 22.25 10.31
C ASN A 128 -3.87 21.62 9.73
N LYS A 129 -3.79 20.34 9.32
CA LYS A 129 -4.96 19.58 8.90
C LYS A 129 -5.62 18.82 10.05
N ALA A 130 -5.12 18.90 11.28
CA ALA A 130 -5.62 18.14 12.42
C ALA A 130 -5.75 16.63 12.12
N LEU A 131 -4.70 16.04 11.52
CA LEU A 131 -4.72 14.64 11.13
C LEU A 131 -4.54 13.71 12.34
N VAL A 132 -5.27 12.60 12.33
CA VAL A 132 -4.98 11.45 13.19
C VAL A 132 -3.96 10.57 12.46
N LEU A 133 -2.77 10.40 13.04
CA LEU A 133 -1.75 9.49 12.52
C LEU A 133 -1.75 8.18 13.35
N ARG A 134 -1.89 7.04 12.68
CA ARG A 134 -1.86 5.71 13.32
C ARG A 134 -0.85 4.84 12.61
N MET A 135 0.09 4.25 13.36
CA MET A 135 1.13 3.40 12.79
C MET A 135 1.46 2.24 13.72
N GLY A 136 2.01 1.17 13.17
CA GLY A 136 2.46 0.03 13.95
C GLY A 136 2.52 -1.26 13.15
N GLN A 137 3.20 -2.26 13.72
CA GLN A 137 3.15 -3.62 13.22
C GLN A 137 1.76 -4.23 13.46
N MET A 138 1.37 -5.19 12.64
CA MET A 138 0.07 -5.84 12.76
C MET A 138 -0.09 -6.53 14.13
N HIS A 139 -1.15 -6.19 14.86
CA HIS A 139 -1.52 -6.88 16.12
C HIS A 139 -2.17 -8.23 15.81
N ALA A 140 -1.37 -9.19 15.35
CA ALA A 140 -1.86 -10.45 14.79
C ALA A 140 -2.83 -11.19 15.73
N GLN A 141 -2.46 -11.37 17.00
CA GLN A 141 -3.28 -12.05 18.01
C GLN A 141 -4.65 -11.40 18.23
N ARG A 142 -4.77 -10.09 18.02
CA ARG A 142 -6.04 -9.36 18.15
C ARG A 142 -6.95 -9.59 16.95
N TYR A 143 -6.41 -9.65 15.74
CA TYR A 143 -7.19 -9.63 14.50
C TYR A 143 -7.36 -10.99 13.84
N ILE A 144 -6.44 -11.95 14.06
CA ILE A 144 -6.49 -13.27 13.43
C ILE A 144 -7.82 -13.99 13.68
N PRO A 145 -8.34 -14.10 14.93
CA PRO A 145 -9.60 -14.82 15.17
C PRO A 145 -10.77 -14.25 14.34
N MET A 146 -10.96 -12.93 14.40
CA MET A 146 -11.98 -12.23 13.61
C MET A 146 -11.79 -12.42 12.09
N LEU A 147 -10.54 -12.39 11.60
CA LEU A 147 -10.27 -12.59 10.17
C LEU A 147 -10.58 -14.02 9.73
N LEU A 148 -10.33 -15.01 10.58
CA LEU A 148 -10.68 -16.42 10.31
C LEU A 148 -12.19 -16.62 10.30
N ASP A 149 -12.93 -16.01 11.24
CA ASP A 149 -14.40 -16.09 11.27
C ASP A 149 -15.00 -15.49 9.99
N ARG A 150 -14.51 -14.34 9.54
CA ARG A 150 -14.96 -13.69 8.28
C ARG A 150 -14.58 -14.48 7.04
N LEU A 151 -13.41 -15.12 7.04
CA LEU A 151 -12.99 -16.03 5.98
C LEU A 151 -13.92 -17.24 5.90
N ALA A 152 -14.23 -17.86 7.06
CA ALA A 152 -15.16 -18.98 7.14
C ALA A 152 -16.59 -18.61 6.71
N ALA A 153 -17.01 -17.37 6.98
CA ALA A 153 -18.29 -16.81 6.52
C ALA A 153 -18.30 -16.44 5.02
N GLY A 154 -17.17 -16.54 4.31
CA GLY A 154 -17.05 -16.18 2.90
C GLY A 154 -17.02 -14.67 2.63
N GLU A 155 -16.85 -13.83 3.66
CA GLU A 155 -16.79 -12.37 3.52
C GLU A 155 -15.45 -11.88 2.95
N ILE A 156 -14.39 -12.66 3.15
CA ILE A 156 -13.04 -12.39 2.69
C ILE A 156 -12.56 -13.58 1.89
N ASP A 157 -12.13 -13.38 0.64
CA ASP A 157 -11.39 -14.38 -0.14
C ASP A 157 -10.01 -13.83 -0.51
N PRO A 158 -8.93 -14.25 0.19
CA PRO A 158 -7.57 -13.86 -0.15
C PRO A 158 -6.93 -14.79 -1.20
N GLY A 159 -7.63 -15.85 -1.63
CA GLY A 159 -7.07 -16.91 -2.48
C GLY A 159 -6.54 -16.39 -3.81
N TYR A 160 -7.19 -15.38 -4.38
CA TYR A 160 -6.75 -14.77 -5.63
C TYR A 160 -5.36 -14.10 -5.56
N LEU A 161 -4.85 -13.79 -4.35
CA LEU A 161 -3.50 -13.24 -4.19
C LEU A 161 -2.43 -14.31 -4.37
N ALA A 162 -2.74 -15.59 -4.13
CA ALA A 162 -1.82 -16.71 -4.24
C ALA A 162 -1.62 -17.12 -5.71
N THR A 163 -0.94 -16.27 -6.50
CA THR A 163 -0.86 -16.47 -7.95
C THR A 163 0.15 -17.54 -8.38
N HIS A 164 1.17 -17.83 -7.58
CA HIS A 164 2.24 -18.78 -7.93
C HIS A 164 2.43 -19.84 -6.82
N PRO A 165 1.61 -20.90 -6.80
CA PRO A 165 1.85 -22.06 -5.96
C PRO A 165 3.07 -22.82 -6.48
N LEU A 166 4.01 -23.13 -5.59
CA LEU A 166 5.29 -23.77 -5.92
C LEU A 166 5.61 -24.87 -4.89
N ALA A 167 6.40 -25.86 -5.28
CA ALA A 167 7.00 -26.81 -4.34
C ALA A 167 8.06 -26.10 -3.47
N LEU A 168 8.48 -26.72 -2.37
CA LEU A 168 9.47 -26.09 -1.47
C LEU A 168 10.84 -25.93 -2.15
N GLU A 169 11.22 -26.89 -2.99
CA GLU A 169 12.48 -26.93 -3.75
C GLU A 169 12.57 -25.77 -4.74
N ASP A 170 11.42 -25.29 -5.24
CA ASP A 170 11.30 -24.14 -6.13
C ASP A 170 11.32 -22.79 -5.39
N GLY A 171 11.62 -22.78 -4.08
CA GLY A 171 11.62 -21.58 -3.25
C GLY A 171 12.42 -20.43 -3.86
N VAL A 172 13.63 -20.68 -4.34
CA VAL A 172 14.51 -19.67 -4.97
C VAL A 172 13.81 -19.01 -6.16
N ARG A 173 13.19 -19.81 -7.04
CA ARG A 173 12.41 -19.30 -8.18
C ARG A 173 11.23 -18.46 -7.69
N GLY A 174 10.56 -18.87 -6.62
CA GLY A 174 9.46 -18.12 -6.00
C GLY A 174 9.88 -16.74 -5.49
N TYR A 175 11.08 -16.62 -4.91
CA TYR A 175 11.65 -15.33 -4.53
C TYR A 175 11.98 -14.46 -5.75
N GLU A 176 12.61 -15.03 -6.77
CA GLU A 176 12.95 -14.28 -7.99
C GLU A 176 11.72 -13.74 -8.73
N LEU A 177 10.66 -14.55 -8.85
CA LEU A 177 9.40 -14.15 -9.49
C LEU A 177 8.78 -12.94 -8.78
N PHE A 178 8.77 -12.97 -7.44
CA PHE A 178 8.20 -11.91 -6.62
C PHE A 178 9.04 -10.62 -6.68
N GLU A 179 10.37 -10.74 -6.50
CA GLU A 179 11.29 -9.60 -6.54
C GLU A 179 11.27 -8.90 -7.90
N LYS A 180 11.40 -9.68 -8.99
CA LYS A 180 11.47 -9.15 -10.36
C LYS A 180 10.09 -8.78 -10.92
N LYS A 181 9.00 -8.98 -10.17
CA LYS A 181 7.63 -8.65 -10.55
C LYS A 181 7.23 -9.28 -11.90
N ARG A 182 7.72 -10.50 -12.15
CA ARG A 182 7.48 -11.23 -13.40
C ARG A 182 6.16 -11.97 -13.36
N ASP A 183 5.61 -12.25 -14.55
CA ASP A 183 4.46 -13.12 -14.76
C ASP A 183 3.21 -12.75 -13.95
N GLY A 184 3.07 -11.46 -13.60
CA GLY A 184 1.95 -11.01 -12.76
C GLY A 184 1.99 -11.59 -11.34
N CYS A 185 3.17 -11.95 -10.82
CA CYS A 185 3.33 -12.46 -9.47
C CYS A 185 2.84 -11.43 -8.43
N LEU A 186 1.79 -11.80 -7.70
CA LEU A 186 1.27 -11.07 -6.54
C LEU A 186 1.78 -11.69 -5.24
N ARG A 187 1.80 -13.02 -5.19
CA ARG A 187 2.36 -13.80 -4.08
C ARG A 187 2.80 -15.17 -4.60
N SER A 188 4.06 -15.51 -4.32
CA SER A 188 4.54 -16.89 -4.37
C SER A 188 4.15 -17.62 -3.07
N VAL A 189 3.61 -18.82 -3.21
CA VAL A 189 3.15 -19.64 -2.08
C VAL A 189 3.82 -21.00 -2.17
N LEU A 190 4.59 -21.36 -1.16
CA LEU A 190 5.28 -22.64 -1.10
C LEU A 190 4.38 -23.68 -0.44
N HIS A 191 4.28 -24.86 -1.05
CA HIS A 191 3.55 -26.01 -0.54
C HIS A 191 4.55 -27.12 -0.17
N PRO A 192 4.94 -27.24 1.11
CA PRO A 192 6.01 -28.16 1.53
C PRO A 192 5.67 -29.65 1.43
N ALA A 193 4.39 -29.99 1.26
CA ALA A 193 3.89 -31.36 1.26
C ALA A 193 3.47 -31.85 -0.14
N ARG A 194 3.81 -31.11 -1.19
CA ARG A 194 3.64 -31.52 -2.59
C ARG A 194 4.97 -31.92 -3.19
#